data_AF-A0A7Z0NSA9-F1
#
_entry.id   AF-A0A7Z0NSA9-F1
#
_cell.length_a   1.000
_cell.length_b   1.000
_cell.length_c   1.000
_cell.angle_alpha   90.00
_cell.angle_beta   90.00
_cell.angle_gamma   90.00
#
_symmetry.space_group_name_H-M   'P 1'
#
loop_
_entity.id
_entity.type
_entity.pdbx_description
1 polymer ?
#
loop_
_entity_poly.entity_id
_entity_poly.type
_entity_poly.pdbx_seq_one_letter_code
_entity_poly.pdbx_strand_id
1 'polypeptide(L)' 'WGTVEQITDPEYSTTAFLKGLKQVEGWQELPLTEAAQKVQVSAYPFHYAQWETQAADLVAEHWTS' A
#
# COMPACT_ATOMS: atom_id res chain seq x y z
N TRP A 1 -12.32 -4.66 1.33
CA TRP A 1 -11.83 -4.47 2.70
C TRP A 1 -12.37 -5.49 3.69
N GLY A 2 -13.59 -6.02 3.57
CA GLY A 2 -14.08 -7.11 4.45
C GLY A 2 -14.97 -6.61 5.59
N THR A 3 -15.22 -7.45 6.59
CA THR A 3 -15.91 -7.08 7.85
C THR A 3 -15.02 -6.23 8.76
N VAL A 4 -15.58 -5.70 9.85
CA VAL A 4 -14.82 -4.92 10.84
C VAL A 4 -13.66 -5.74 11.43
N GLU A 5 -13.93 -6.98 11.80
CA GLU A 5 -12.93 -7.89 12.36
C GLU A 5 -11.80 -8.15 11.35
N GLN A 6 -12.17 -8.30 10.07
CA GLN A 6 -11.22 -8.53 8.99
C GLN A 6 -10.33 -7.31 8.70
N ILE A 7 -10.88 -6.08 8.70
CA ILE A 7 -10.07 -4.88 8.45
C ILE A 7 -9.11 -4.56 9.61
N THR A 8 -9.42 -5.01 10.82
CA THR A 8 -8.54 -4.87 11.98
C THR A 8 -7.49 -5.97 12.09
N ASP A 9 -7.64 -7.05 11.32
CA ASP A 9 -6.64 -8.11 11.22
C ASP A 9 -5.52 -7.69 10.24
N PRO A 10 -4.26 -7.58 10.70
CA PRO A 10 -3.16 -7.12 9.86
C PRO A 10 -2.81 -8.10 8.73
N GLU A 11 -2.97 -9.41 8.93
CA GLU A 11 -2.70 -10.41 7.90
C GLU A 11 -3.76 -10.35 6.79
N TYR A 12 -5.03 -10.26 7.18
CA TYR A 12 -6.14 -10.13 6.23
C TYR A 12 -6.03 -8.83 5.45
N SER A 13 -5.90 -7.69 6.14
CA SER A 13 -5.87 -6.36 5.51
C SER A 13 -4.67 -6.20 4.57
N THR A 14 -3.49 -6.69 4.96
CA THR A 14 -2.29 -6.71 4.10
C THR A 14 -2.51 -7.59 2.88
N THR A 15 -3.06 -8.81 3.08
CA THR A 15 -3.33 -9.73 1.97
C THR A 15 -4.35 -9.14 0.99
N ALA A 16 -5.40 -8.48 1.49
CA ALA A 16 -6.41 -7.83 0.66
C ALA A 16 -5.80 -6.68 -0.16
N PHE A 17 -4.96 -5.84 0.45
CA PHE A 17 -4.25 -4.77 -0.25
C PHE A 17 -3.35 -5.33 -1.36
N LEU A 18 -2.49 -6.31 -1.05
CA LEU A 18 -1.57 -6.89 -2.04
C LEU A 18 -2.31 -7.61 -3.18
N LYS A 19 -3.43 -8.27 -2.89
CA LYS A 19 -4.31 -8.86 -3.92
C LYS A 19 -4.92 -7.81 -4.83
N GLY A 20 -5.33 -6.67 -4.29
CA GLY A 20 -5.84 -5.54 -5.06
C GLY A 20 -4.74 -4.90 -5.91
N LEU A 21 -3.56 -4.69 -5.33
CA LEU A 21 -2.41 -4.09 -6.03
C LEU A 21 -1.99 -4.91 -7.25
N LYS A 22 -1.93 -6.25 -7.12
CA LYS A 22 -1.62 -7.14 -8.25
C LYS A 22 -2.61 -7.06 -9.42
N GLN A 23 -3.81 -6.51 -9.21
CA GLN A 23 -4.82 -6.31 -10.25
C GLN A 23 -4.72 -4.94 -10.92
N VAL A 24 -3.91 -4.03 -10.37
CA VAL A 24 -3.63 -2.73 -10.99
C VAL A 24 -2.60 -2.92 -12.09
N GLU A 25 -3.01 -2.74 -13.35
CA GLU A 25 -2.09 -2.81 -14.49
C GLU A 25 -0.97 -1.76 -14.36
N GLY A 26 0.27 -2.20 -14.60
CA GLY A 26 1.45 -1.31 -14.56
C GLY A 26 1.78 -0.74 -13.17
N TRP A 27 1.26 -1.31 -12.08
CA TRP A 27 1.42 -0.72 -10.74
C TRP A 27 2.88 -0.48 -10.31
N GLN A 28 3.82 -1.27 -10.83
CA GLN A 28 5.25 -1.13 -10.53
C GLN A 28 5.88 0.15 -11.09
N GLU A 29 5.26 0.75 -12.12
CA GLU A 29 5.75 1.96 -12.79
C GLU A 29 5.07 3.22 -12.25
N LEU A 30 4.03 3.06 -11.44
CA LEU A 30 3.30 4.16 -10.83
C LEU A 30 4.04 4.71 -9.61
N PRO A 31 3.92 6.02 -9.31
CA PRO A 31 4.27 6.53 -8.00
C PRO A 31 3.60 5.72 -6.89
N LEU A 32 4.30 5.44 -5.78
CA LEU A 32 3.80 4.56 -4.71
C LEU A 32 2.41 4.99 -4.24
N THR A 33 2.23 6.29 -4.05
CA THR A 33 0.97 6.89 -3.63
C THR A 33 -0.16 6.66 -4.63
N GLU A 34 0.10 6.73 -5.93
CA GLU A 34 -0.91 6.48 -6.96
C GLU A 34 -1.30 5.00 -7.02
N ALA A 35 -0.30 4.10 -6.95
CA ALA A 35 -0.53 2.66 -6.90
C ALA A 35 -1.38 2.27 -5.68
N ALA A 36 -1.03 2.78 -4.50
CA ALA A 36 -1.77 2.56 -3.26
C ALA A 36 -3.19 3.14 -3.34
N GLN A 37 -3.36 4.35 -3.88
CA GLN A 37 -4.65 5.00 -3.99
C GLN A 37 -5.60 4.28 -4.96
N LYS A 38 -5.09 3.66 -6.03
CA LYS A 38 -5.91 2.79 -6.91
C LYS A 38 -6.51 1.59 -6.19
N VAL A 39 -5.88 1.13 -5.09
CA VAL A 39 -6.40 0.03 -4.25
C VAL A 39 -7.28 0.55 -3.11
N GLN A 40 -6.82 1.60 -2.41
CA GLN A 40 -7.46 2.10 -1.20
C GLN A 40 -8.68 2.99 -1.47
N VAL A 41 -8.63 3.77 -2.56
CA VAL A 41 -9.69 4.69 -2.99
C VAL A 41 -10.12 5.60 -1.82
N SER A 42 -9.14 6.14 -1.09
CA SER A 42 -9.38 7.02 0.04
C SER A 42 -9.85 8.42 -0.40
N ALA A 43 -10.43 9.20 0.51
CA ALA A 43 -10.74 10.61 0.23
C ALA A 43 -9.50 11.52 0.17
N TYR A 44 -8.32 11.00 0.50
CA TYR A 44 -7.10 11.78 0.67
C TYR A 44 -5.94 11.19 -0.14
N PRO A 45 -5.97 11.32 -1.48
CA PRO A 45 -5.09 10.58 -2.37
C PRO A 45 -3.60 10.79 -2.13
N PHE A 46 -3.18 11.92 -1.53
CA PHE A 46 -1.77 12.28 -1.34
C PHE A 46 -1.32 12.37 0.12
N HIS A 47 -2.19 12.08 1.09
CA HIS A 47 -1.92 12.36 2.50
C HIS A 47 -0.69 11.62 3.05
N TYR A 48 -0.39 10.45 2.47
CA TYR A 48 0.76 9.64 2.86
C TYR A 48 1.98 9.79 1.94
N ALA A 49 1.89 10.58 0.87
CA ALA A 49 3.01 10.77 -0.07
C ALA A 49 4.27 11.33 0.61
N GLN A 50 4.08 12.17 1.62
CA GLN A 50 5.18 12.76 2.39
C GLN A 50 6.07 11.72 3.11
N TRP A 51 5.58 10.50 3.32
CA TRP A 51 6.31 9.43 4.02
C TRP A 51 7.04 8.48 3.07
N GLU A 52 6.88 8.63 1.75
CA GLU A 52 7.39 7.69 0.75
C GLU A 52 8.91 7.52 0.84
N THR A 53 9.66 8.63 0.89
CA THR A 53 11.13 8.59 1.02
C THR A 53 11.56 7.92 2.32
N GLN A 54 10.98 8.31 3.45
CA GLN A 54 11.32 7.73 4.75
C GLN A 54 11.04 6.22 4.78
N ALA A 55 9.92 5.77 4.21
CA ALA A 55 9.60 4.34 4.12
C ALA A 55 10.59 3.59 3.23
N ALA A 56 10.98 4.16 2.09
CA ALA A 56 11.97 3.57 1.20
C ALA A 56 13.34 3.43 1.88
N ASP A 57 13.76 4.45 2.63
CA ASP A 57 15.01 4.43 3.40
C ASP A 57 14.99 3.32 4.46
N LEU A 58 13.89 3.18 5.21
CA LEU A 58 13.73 2.10 6.20
C LEU A 58 13.80 0.70 5.57
N VAL A 59 13.17 0.52 4.40
CA VAL A 59 13.27 -0.75 3.67
C VAL A 59 14.72 -0.98 3.23
N ALA A 60 15.40 0.02 2.66
CA ALA A 60 16.79 -0.12 2.24
C ALA A 60 17.74 -0.43 3.41
N GLU A 61 17.49 0.13 4.59
CA GLU A 61 18.30 -0.09 5.80
C GLU A 61 18.10 -1.48 6.40
N HIS A 62 16.86 -1.98 6.44
CA HIS A 62 16.52 -3.20 7.18
C HIS A 62 16.28 -4.43 6.30
N TRP A 63 16.16 -4.26 4.99
CA TRP A 63 16.02 -5.37 4.05
C TRP A 63 17.38 -5.93 3.66
N THR A 64 17.87 -6.90 4.44
CA THR A 64 18.95 -7.79 4.01
C THR A 64 18.37 -9.00 3.29
N SER A 65 18.67 -9.12 1.99
CA SER A 65 18.35 -10.29 1.15
C SER A 65 19.09 -11.56 1.57
#